data_AF-A0A396NR25-F1
#
_entry.id   AF-A0A396NR25-F1
#
_cell.length_a   1.000
_cell.length_b   1.000
_cell.length_c   1.000
_cell.angle_alpha   90.00
_cell.angle_beta   90.00
_cell.angle_gamma   90.00
#
_symmetry.space_group_name_H-M   'P 1'
#
loop_
_entity.id
_entity.type
_entity.pdbx_description
1 polymer ?
#
loop_
_entity_poly.entity_id
_entity_poly.type
_entity_poly.pdbx_seq_one_letter_code
_entity_poly.pdbx_strand_id
1 'polypeptide(L)' 'MAKELIYLDTYALQQDMRIRLPKSILNNLPVEKGTTKFSIYLDQEKNELILRIAESLKEDAK' A
#
# COMPACT_ATOMS: atom_id res chain seq x y z
N MET A 1 23.27 -1.13 -1.88
CA MET A 1 22.74 -2.36 -1.26
C MET A 1 21.28 -2.47 -1.64
N ALA A 2 20.86 -3.58 -2.24
CA ALA A 2 19.45 -3.83 -2.50
C ALA A 2 18.73 -3.89 -1.15
N LYS A 3 17.69 -3.07 -0.95
CA LYS A 3 16.87 -3.16 0.25
C LYS A 3 16.11 -4.49 0.16
N GLU A 4 16.40 -5.39 1.09
CA GLU A 4 15.69 -6.67 1.21
C GLU A 4 14.20 -6.41 1.50
N LEU A 5 13.34 -7.26 0.95
CA LEU A 5 11.91 -7.22 1.23
C LEU A 5 11.69 -7.67 2.68
N ILE A 6 11.03 -6.83 3.46
CA ILE A 6 10.68 -7.13 4.84
C ILE A 6 9.28 -7.73 4.85
N TYR A 7 9.16 -8.98 5.30
CA TYR A 7 7.86 -9.60 5.55
C TYR A 7 7.11 -8.84 6.65
N LEU A 8 5.85 -8.48 6.41
CA LEU A 8 5.02 -7.75 7.39
C LEU A 8 3.91 -8.63 7.96
N ASP A 9 3.11 -9.27 7.11
CA ASP A 9 1.99 -10.13 7.50
C ASP A 9 1.40 -10.85 6.28
N THR A 10 0.42 -11.74 6.49
CA THR A 10 -0.36 -12.40 5.43
C THR A 10 -1.85 -12.37 5.76
N TYR A 11 -2.67 -11.86 4.83
CA TYR A 11 -4.12 -11.78 4.96
C TYR A 11 -4.81 -12.43 3.75
N ALA A 12 -5.95 -13.08 4.00
CA ALA A 12 -6.81 -13.55 2.92
C ALA A 12 -7.50 -12.36 2.22
N LEU A 13 -7.63 -12.45 0.89
CA LEU A 13 -8.50 -11.56 0.13
C LEU A 13 -9.96 -11.84 0.51
N GLN A 14 -10.64 -10.83 1.04
CA GLN A 14 -12.03 -10.95 1.44
C GLN A 14 -12.95 -11.04 0.22
N GLN A 15 -14.16 -11.58 0.42
CA GLN A 15 -15.16 -11.79 -0.65
C GLN A 15 -15.56 -10.51 -1.39
N ASP A 16 -15.45 -9.36 -0.73
CA ASP A 16 -15.70 -8.04 -1.31
C ASP A 16 -14.43 -7.35 -1.81
N MET A 17 -13.39 -8.13 -2.11
CA MET A 17 -12.11 -7.70 -2.68
C MET A 17 -11.27 -6.81 -1.76
N ARG A 18 -11.51 -6.83 -0.44
CA ARG A 18 -10.70 -6.09 0.53
C ARG A 18 -9.54 -6.92 1.08
N ILE A 19 -8.41 -6.26 1.31
CA ILE A 19 -7.27 -6.81 2.05
C ILE A 19 -7.02 -5.88 3.24
N ARG A 20 -6.74 -6.46 4.41
CA ARG A 20 -6.34 -5.69 5.60
C ARG A 20 -4.85 -5.36 5.51
N LEU A 21 -4.52 -4.07 5.65
CA LEU A 21 -3.12 -3.67 5.76
C LEU A 21 -2.55 -3.99 7.16
N PRO A 22 -1.31 -4.48 7.27
CA PRO A 22 -0.63 -4.74 8.55
C PRO A 22 -0.49 -3.47 9.38
N LYS A 23 -0.65 -3.54 10.70
CA LYS A 23 -0.46 -2.36 11.57
C LYS A 23 0.98 -1.81 11.55
N SER A 24 1.95 -2.67 11.24
CA SER A 24 3.37 -2.32 11.18
C SER A 24 3.67 -1.21 10.16
N ILE A 25 2.84 -1.01 9.13
CA ILE A 25 3.07 0.06 8.14
C ILE A 25 3.09 1.45 8.77
N LEU A 26 2.39 1.67 9.89
CA LEU A 26 2.31 2.97 10.58
C LEU A 26 3.65 3.41 11.16
N ASN A 27 4.51 2.45 11.50
CA ASN A 27 5.84 2.73 12.05
C ASN A 27 6.93 2.72 10.97
N ASN A 28 6.65 2.16 9.80
CA ASN A 28 7.62 1.95 8.72
C ASN A 28 7.43 2.91 7.54
N LEU A 29 6.24 3.50 7.40
CA LEU A 29 5.88 4.41 6.31
C LEU A 29 5.27 5.70 6.88
N PRO A 30 5.42 6.85 6.20
CA PRO A 30 4.79 8.12 6.60
C PRO A 30 3.31 8.13 6.19
N VAL A 31 2.50 7.33 6.86
CA VAL A 31 1.09 7.09 6.50
C VAL A 31 0.15 7.39 7.67
N GLU A 32 -1.01 7.97 7.37
CA GLU A 32 -2.06 8.27 8.33
C GLU A 32 -3.34 7.52 7.95
N LYS A 33 -3.96 6.89 8.95
CA LYS A 33 -5.20 6.11 8.79
C LYS A 33 -6.33 7.01 8.32
N GLY A 34 -7.01 6.62 7.25
CA GLY A 34 -8.15 7.37 6.71
C GLY A 34 -7.78 8.57 5.85
N THR A 35 -6.50 9.00 5.86
CA THR A 35 -6.01 10.14 5.07
C THR A 35 -5.17 9.68 3.89
N THR A 36 -4.16 8.83 4.13
CA THR A 36 -3.18 8.47 3.10
C THR A 36 -3.80 7.56 2.05
N LYS A 37 -3.74 7.98 0.79
CA LYS A 37 -4.17 7.20 -0.37
C LYS A 37 -3.01 6.38 -0.92
N PHE A 38 -3.32 5.20 -1.47
CA PHE A 38 -2.36 4.35 -2.15
C PHE A 38 -2.78 4.11 -3.59
N SER A 39 -1.85 4.29 -4.52
CA SER A 39 -1.99 3.83 -5.89
C SER A 39 -1.61 2.34 -5.94
N ILE A 40 -2.43 1.55 -6.64
CA ILE A 40 -2.24 0.10 -6.79
C ILE A 40 -1.73 -0.17 -8.20
N TYR A 41 -0.63 -0.89 -8.30
CA TYR A 41 -0.01 -1.31 -9.56
C TYR A 41 0.08 -2.85 -9.60
N LEU A 42 -0.02 -3.43 -10.80
CA LEU A 42 0.23 -4.85 -11.04
C LEU A 42 1.61 -5.00 -11.70
N ASP A 43 2.53 -5.67 -11.02
CA ASP A 43 3.77 -6.14 -11.61
C ASP A 43 3.52 -7.54 -12.21
N GLN A 44 3.38 -7.60 -13.54
CA GLN A 44 3.07 -8.85 -14.23
C GLN A 44 4.24 -9.82 -14.30
N GLU A 45 5.48 -9.34 -14.20
CA GLU A 45 6.67 -10.20 -14.26
C GLU A 45 6.81 -11.00 -12.96
N LYS A 46 6.54 -10.34 -11.84
CA LYS A 46 6.60 -10.97 -10.51
C LYS A 46 5.26 -11.54 -10.03
N ASN A 47 4.18 -11.20 -10.73
CA ASN A 47 2.80 -11.53 -10.36
C ASN A 47 2.44 -10.99 -8.96
N GLU A 48 2.75 -9.71 -8.72
CA GLU A 48 2.59 -9.04 -7.43
C GLU A 48 1.78 -7.74 -7.57
N LEU A 49 1.04 -7.38 -6.52
CA LEU A 49 0.45 -6.05 -6.39
C LEU A 49 1.38 -5.14 -5.60
N ILE A 50 1.69 -3.98 -6.16
CA ILE A 50 2.51 -2.94 -5.52
C ILE A 50 1.59 -1.80 -5.08
N LEU A 51 1.62 -1.48 -3.79
CA LEU A 51 0.95 -0.31 -3.24
C LEU A 51 1.98 0.80 -3.03
N ARG A 52 1.77 1.96 -3.67
CA ARG A 52 2.62 3.15 -3.48
C ARG A 52 1.79 4.26 -2.84
N ILE A 53 2.38 5.01 -1.91
CA ILE A 53 1.74 6.22 -1.38
C ILE A 53 1.47 7.14 -2.57
N ALA A 54 0.21 7.50 -2.77
CA ALA A 54 -0.16 8.45 -3.79
C ALA A 54 0.28 9.83 -3.31
N GLU A 55 1.13 10.51 -4.08
CA GLU A 55 1.37 11.92 -3.87
C GLU A 55 0.04 12.64 -4.05
N SER A 56 -0.35 13.47 -3.09
CA SER A 56 -1.48 14.36 -3.25
C SER A 56 -1.15 15.29 -4.42
N LEU A 57 -1.61 14.96 -5.62
CA LEU A 57 -1.89 15.99 -6.60
C LEU A 57 -2.84 16.95 -5.87
N LYS A 58 -2.45 18.22 -5.81
CA LYS A 58 -3.30 19.32 -5.35
C LYS A 58 -4.46 19.46 -6.34
N GLU A 59 -5.34 18.48 -6.39
CA GLU A 59 -6.60 18.49 -7.14
C GLU A 59 -7.74 18.56 -6.14
N ASP A 60 -7.73 19.60 -5.32
CA ASP A 60 -8.90 20.14 -4.62
C ASP A 60 -8.61 21.62 -4.32
N ALA A 61 -8.26 22.37 -5.38
CA ALA A 61 -8.46 23.82 -5.41
C ALA A 61 -9.66 24.05 -6.35
N LYS A 62 -10.86 23.98 -5.77
CA LYS A 62 -12.08 24.49 -6.39
C LYS A 62 -12.57 25.70 -5.60
#